data_AF-A0A150Y128-F1
#
_entry.id   AF-A0A150Y128-F1
#
_cell.length_a   1.000
_cell.length_b   1.000
_cell.length_c   1.000
_cell.angle_alpha   90.00
_cell.angle_beta   90.00
_cell.angle_gamma   90.00
#
_symmetry.space_group_name_H-M   'P 1'
#
loop_
_entity.id
_entity.type
_entity.pdbx_description
1 polymer ?
#
loop_
_entity_poly.entity_id
_entity_poly.type
_entity_poly.pdbx_seq_one_letter_code
_entity_poly.pdbx_strand_id
1 'polypeptide(L)'
;MTVLEYNHEIGLMSKSLKPFALKLTRDSEDANDLLQETLMKAYKNRDKFSEGTNLKAWLYTIMKNTFITNYQKMMRRGTFIDTTDNLHFINSSSTKIENNAYGDFTLNDINKSIDQLDDVYKIPFMMYFRGFKYQEIADREQIPIGTVKNRIHIARKLLKDKLSVYKSR
;
A
#
# COMPACT_ATOMS: atom_id res chain seq x y z
N MET A 1 16.20 -13.10 14.34
CA MET A 1 16.87 -12.60 13.13
C MET A 1 17.88 -11.56 13.56
N THR A 2 19.15 -11.82 13.28
CA THR A 2 20.22 -10.88 13.59
C THR A 2 20.12 -9.62 12.71
N VAL A 3 20.84 -8.55 13.06
CA VAL A 3 20.89 -7.33 12.22
C VAL A 3 21.49 -7.64 10.85
N LEU A 4 22.51 -8.50 10.82
CA LEU A 4 23.19 -8.91 9.59
C LEU A 4 22.28 -9.74 8.67
N GLU A 5 21.54 -10.72 9.23
CA GLU A 5 20.56 -11.51 8.48
C GLU A 5 19.48 -10.62 7.86
N TYR A 6 18.91 -9.70 8.65
CA TYR A 6 17.89 -8.77 8.17
C TYR A 6 18.39 -7.87 7.04
N ASN A 7 19.60 -7.31 7.18
CA ASN A 7 20.18 -6.44 6.15
C ASN A 7 20.44 -7.21 4.85
N HIS A 8 20.91 -8.45 4.96
CA HIS A 8 21.11 -9.31 3.80
C HIS A 8 19.78 -9.63 3.09
N GLU A 9 18.73 -9.99 3.85
CA GLU A 9 17.40 -10.25 3.29
C GLU A 9 16.81 -9.02 2.58
N ILE A 10 16.94 -7.82 3.17
CA ILE A 10 16.51 -6.57 2.53
C ILE A 10 17.28 -6.34 1.22
N GLY A 11 18.59 -6.54 1.21
CA GLY A 11 19.43 -6.42 0.02
C GLY A 11 18.95 -7.31 -1.13
N LEU A 12 18.59 -8.56 -0.81
CA LEU A 12 18.04 -9.50 -1.79
C LEU A 12 16.67 -9.03 -2.32
N MET A 13 15.82 -8.45 -1.48
CA MET A 13 14.49 -8.01 -1.89
C MET A 13 14.49 -6.75 -2.77
N SER A 14 15.55 -5.94 -2.72
CA SER A 14 15.70 -4.71 -3.53
C SER A 14 15.38 -4.93 -5.01
N LYS A 15 15.89 -6.03 -5.62
CA LYS A 15 15.63 -6.36 -7.03
C LYS A 15 14.14 -6.61 -7.31
N SER A 16 13.41 -7.19 -6.36
CA SER A 16 11.98 -7.48 -6.50
C SER A 16 11.07 -6.27 -6.28
N LEU A 17 11.58 -5.23 -5.61
CA LEU A 17 10.85 -3.99 -5.35
C LEU A 17 10.92 -3.03 -6.53
N LYS A 18 12.03 -3.03 -7.29
CA LYS A 18 12.25 -2.09 -8.40
C LYS A 18 11.14 -2.09 -9.48
N PRO A 19 10.63 -3.24 -9.97
CA PRO A 19 9.52 -3.24 -10.94
C PRO A 19 8.23 -2.64 -10.38
N PHE A 20 7.99 -2.77 -9.07
CA PHE A 20 6.82 -2.18 -8.42
C PHE A 20 6.97 -0.67 -8.25
N ALA A 21 8.16 -0.19 -7.88
CA ALA A 21 8.46 1.24 -7.86
C ALA A 21 8.22 1.86 -9.24
N LEU A 22 8.71 1.22 -10.31
CA LEU A 22 8.51 1.67 -11.70
C LEU A 22 7.02 1.71 -12.10
N LYS A 23 6.21 0.72 -11.67
CA LYS A 23 4.75 0.75 -11.91
C LYS A 23 4.06 1.93 -11.23
N LEU A 24 4.57 2.38 -10.07
CA LEU A 24 4.00 3.50 -9.32
C LEU A 24 4.41 4.85 -9.91
N THR A 25 5.70 5.05 -10.19
CA THR A 25 6.26 6.34 -10.63
C THR A 25 6.13 6.57 -12.13
N ARG A 26 6.16 5.49 -12.93
CA ARG A 26 6.25 5.52 -14.40
C ARG A 26 7.49 6.23 -14.94
N ASP A 27 8.45 6.51 -14.07
CA ASP A 27 9.73 7.11 -14.37
C ASP A 27 10.85 6.34 -13.65
N SER A 28 11.99 6.16 -14.32
CA SER A 28 13.08 5.32 -13.80
C SER A 28 13.88 6.01 -12.70
N GLU A 29 14.02 7.33 -12.73
CA GLU A 29 14.75 8.09 -11.73
C GLU A 29 13.94 8.15 -10.44
N ASP A 30 12.67 8.55 -10.54
CA ASP A 30 11.72 8.54 -9.43
C ASP A 30 11.56 7.14 -8.81
N ALA A 31 11.62 6.08 -9.63
CA ALA A 31 11.56 4.70 -9.13
C ALA A 31 12.79 4.33 -8.28
N ASN A 32 13.99 4.79 -8.68
CA ASN A 32 15.21 4.56 -7.90
C ASN A 32 15.16 5.34 -6.58
N ASP A 33 14.68 6.59 -6.61
CA ASP A 33 14.52 7.42 -5.41
C ASP A 33 13.51 6.81 -4.43
N LEU A 34 12.34 6.39 -4.93
CA LEU A 34 11.32 5.71 -4.14
C LEU A 34 11.87 4.41 -3.52
N LEU A 35 12.64 3.63 -4.28
CA LEU A 35 13.28 2.42 -3.79
C LEU A 35 14.27 2.74 -2.67
N GLN A 36 15.14 3.74 -2.86
CA GLN A 36 16.14 4.13 -1.88
C GLN A 36 15.49 4.61 -0.58
N GLU A 37 14.47 5.47 -0.67
CA GLU A 37 13.76 5.97 0.51
C GLU A 37 13.03 4.83 1.25
N THR A 38 12.47 3.87 0.50
CA THR A 38 11.84 2.67 1.07
C THR A 38 12.84 1.88 1.89
N LEU A 39 14.01 1.59 1.33
CA LEU A 39 15.06 0.82 2.02
C LEU A 39 15.56 1.57 3.26
N MET A 40 15.80 2.88 3.15
CA MET A 40 16.19 3.72 4.28
C MET A 40 15.18 3.65 5.43
N LYS A 41 13.87 3.76 5.11
CA LYS A 41 12.79 3.62 6.10
C LYS A 41 12.71 2.22 6.69
N ALA A 42 12.97 1.18 5.90
CA ALA A 42 12.99 -0.20 6.37
C ALA A 42 14.15 -0.45 7.35
N TYR A 43 15.34 0.07 7.08
CA TYR A 43 16.46 0.02 8.02
C TYR A 43 16.15 0.80 9.31
N LYS A 44 15.66 2.04 9.18
CA LYS A 44 15.33 2.89 10.33
C LYS A 44 14.22 2.33 11.22
N ASN A 45 13.26 1.62 10.64
CA ASN A 45 12.11 1.04 11.37
C ASN A 45 12.24 -0.47 11.57
N ARG A 46 13.47 -1.02 11.56
CA ARG A 46 13.72 -2.44 11.78
C ARG A 46 13.02 -2.97 13.03
N ASP A 47 13.04 -2.23 14.12
CA ASP A 47 12.44 -2.66 15.39
C ASP A 47 10.92 -2.79 15.34
N LYS A 48 10.28 -2.25 14.29
CA LYS A 48 8.84 -2.40 14.02
C LYS A 48 8.53 -3.63 13.16
N PHE A 49 9.53 -4.32 12.63
CA PHE A 49 9.36 -5.57 11.92
C PHE A 49 9.24 -6.72 12.91
N SER A 50 8.13 -7.45 12.85
CA SER A 50 7.95 -8.66 13.64
C SER A 50 8.49 -9.87 12.87
N GLU A 51 9.48 -10.54 13.44
CA GLU A 51 10.03 -11.78 12.88
C GLU A 51 8.95 -12.84 12.70
N GLY A 52 9.04 -13.64 11.63
CA GLY A 52 8.00 -14.58 11.22
C GLY A 52 6.87 -13.97 10.38
N THR A 53 6.85 -12.64 10.20
CA THR A 53 5.96 -11.99 9.22
C THR A 53 6.62 -11.87 7.84
N ASN A 54 5.83 -11.57 6.82
CA ASN A 54 6.31 -11.51 5.44
C ASN A 54 7.06 -10.19 5.18
N LEU A 55 8.40 -10.25 5.17
CA LEU A 55 9.28 -9.11 4.93
C LEU A 55 8.96 -8.39 3.60
N LYS A 56 8.71 -9.14 2.53
CA LYS A 56 8.40 -8.59 1.20
C LYS A 56 7.10 -7.75 1.24
N ALA A 57 6.05 -8.25 1.88
CA ALA A 57 4.79 -7.51 2.06
C ALA A 57 4.97 -6.25 2.92
N TRP A 58 5.81 -6.34 3.96
CA TRP A 58 6.15 -5.19 4.80
C TRP A 58 6.90 -4.11 4.02
N LEU A 59 7.89 -4.49 3.20
CA LEU A 59 8.61 -3.57 2.32
C LEU A 59 7.70 -2.92 1.27
N TYR A 60 6.78 -3.66 0.65
CA TYR A 60 5.78 -3.08 -0.26
C TYR A 60 4.87 -2.07 0.44
N THR A 61 4.53 -2.33 1.70
CA THR A 61 3.72 -1.40 2.50
C THR A 61 4.48 -0.09 2.75
N ILE A 62 5.76 -0.17 3.13
CA ILE A 62 6.64 1.00 3.29
C ILE A 62 6.75 1.79 1.98
N MET A 63 6.95 1.09 0.86
CA MET A 63 7.08 1.71 -0.47
C MET A 63 5.82 2.44 -0.88
N LYS A 64 4.65 1.78 -0.80
CA LYS A 64 3.37 2.39 -1.15
C LYS A 64 3.08 3.62 -0.30
N ASN A 65 3.31 3.54 1.02
CA ASN A 65 3.10 4.67 1.92
C ASN A 65 4.05 5.83 1.60
N THR A 66 5.29 5.53 1.25
CA THR A 66 6.29 6.53 0.86
C THR A 66 5.88 7.23 -0.44
N PHE A 67 5.50 6.48 -1.46
CA PHE A 67 5.00 7.02 -2.72
C PHE A 67 3.79 7.95 -2.51
N ILE A 68 2.77 7.50 -1.76
CA ILE A 68 1.58 8.31 -1.46
C ILE A 68 1.97 9.59 -0.71
N THR A 69 2.86 9.48 0.29
CA THR A 69 3.32 10.65 1.05
C THR A 69 4.03 11.66 0.16
N ASN A 70 4.91 11.20 -0.73
CA ASN A 70 5.67 12.05 -1.64
C ASN A 70 4.75 12.70 -2.67
N TYR A 71 3.82 11.93 -3.24
CA TYR A 71 2.80 12.45 -4.15
C TYR A 71 1.94 13.54 -3.48
N GLN A 72 1.47 13.31 -2.26
CA GLN A 72 0.72 14.32 -1.50
C GLN A 72 1.57 15.57 -1.21
N LYS A 73 2.85 15.42 -0.84
CA LYS A 73 3.75 16.57 -0.63
C LYS A 73 3.95 17.37 -1.91
N MET A 74 4.07 16.69 -3.06
CA MET A 74 4.18 17.34 -4.37
C MET A 74 2.91 18.15 -4.69
N MET A 75 1.72 17.57 -4.47
CA MET A 75 0.45 18.28 -4.65
C MET A 75 0.31 19.48 -3.69
N ARG A 76 0.73 19.33 -2.42
CA ARG A 76 0.72 20.41 -1.42
C ARG A 76 1.80 21.48 -1.66
N ARG A 77 2.92 21.18 -2.32
CA ARG A 77 3.84 22.24 -2.76
C ARG A 77 3.19 23.18 -3.78
N GLY A 78 2.10 22.74 -4.43
CA GLY A 78 1.23 23.59 -5.24
C GLY A 78 0.05 24.25 -4.50
N THR A 79 -0.28 23.84 -3.25
CA THR A 79 -1.44 24.35 -2.48
C THR A 79 -1.20 24.23 -0.96
N PHE A 80 -1.35 25.34 -0.23
CA PHE A 80 -0.98 25.55 1.18
C PHE A 80 -1.32 24.41 2.19
N ILE A 81 -0.52 24.41 3.27
CA ILE A 81 -0.25 23.36 4.28
C ILE A 81 -1.48 22.89 5.09
N ASP A 82 -1.55 21.57 5.32
CA ASP A 82 -2.17 21.01 6.54
C ASP A 82 -1.36 19.82 7.08
N THR A 83 -1.06 19.89 8.38
CA THR A 83 -0.29 18.95 9.21
C THR A 83 -1.23 17.94 9.85
N THR A 84 -1.37 16.78 9.24
CA THR A 84 -1.92 15.61 9.93
C THR A 84 -0.95 14.47 9.73
N ASP A 85 -0.23 14.12 10.80
CA ASP A 85 0.50 12.86 10.91
C ASP A 85 -0.51 11.71 10.77
N ASN A 86 -0.40 10.95 9.68
CA ASN A 86 -1.19 9.75 9.47
C ASN A 86 -0.27 8.53 9.44
N LEU A 87 0.29 8.23 10.61
CA LEU A 87 0.88 6.93 10.94
C LEU A 87 -0.19 6.03 11.55
N HIS A 88 -1.29 5.74 10.86
CA HIS A 88 -2.28 4.82 11.42
C HIS A 88 -2.89 3.85 10.41
N PHE A 89 -2.65 2.57 10.74
CA PHE A 89 -3.24 1.31 10.26
C PHE A 89 -2.70 0.69 8.95
N ILE A 90 -1.58 -0.01 9.12
CA ILE A 90 -1.47 -1.49 9.06
C ILE A 90 -2.49 -2.15 8.13
N ASN A 91 -1.99 -2.73 7.04
CA ASN A 91 -2.59 -3.96 6.52
C ASN A 91 -1.61 -5.10 6.80
N SER A 92 -1.92 -5.85 7.84
CA SER A 92 -1.45 -7.21 8.05
C SER A 92 -2.04 -8.08 6.95
N SER A 93 -1.24 -8.34 5.93
CA SER A 93 -1.57 -9.34 4.91
C SER A 93 -0.30 -10.11 4.62
N SER A 94 -0.16 -11.24 5.31
CA SER A 94 0.85 -12.27 5.08
C SER A 94 0.60 -12.92 3.71
N THR A 95 0.90 -12.21 2.63
CA THR A 95 0.76 -12.75 1.28
C THR A 95 2.14 -13.16 0.79
N LYS A 96 2.45 -14.46 0.84
CA LYS A 96 3.61 -15.03 0.13
C LYS A 96 3.42 -14.69 -1.35
N ILE A 97 4.33 -13.91 -1.91
CA ILE A 97 4.27 -13.52 -3.32
C ILE A 97 5.11 -14.56 -4.08
N GLU A 98 4.44 -15.64 -4.52
CA GLU A 98 4.99 -16.57 -5.49
C GLU A 98 4.60 -16.16 -6.92
N ASN A 99 5.62 -16.26 -7.79
CA ASN A 99 5.61 -16.25 -9.26
C ASN A 99 4.82 -15.19 -10.06
N ASN A 100 5.57 -14.47 -10.90
CA ASN A 100 5.13 -13.37 -11.77
C ASN A 100 4.02 -13.72 -12.77
N ALA A 101 3.78 -15.00 -13.10
CA ALA A 101 2.67 -15.42 -13.97
C ALA A 101 1.32 -15.49 -13.23
N TYR A 102 1.33 -15.81 -11.92
CA TYR A 102 0.12 -15.80 -11.08
C TYR A 102 -0.28 -14.38 -10.69
N GLY A 103 0.68 -13.45 -10.63
CA GLY A 103 0.44 -12.05 -10.29
C GLY A 103 -0.57 -11.35 -11.20
N ASP A 104 -0.50 -11.57 -12.52
CA ASP A 104 -1.40 -10.92 -13.48
C ASP A 104 -2.82 -11.53 -13.46
N PHE A 105 -2.93 -12.85 -13.28
CA PHE A 105 -4.23 -13.52 -13.08
C PHE A 105 -4.90 -13.06 -11.78
N THR A 106 -4.12 -12.96 -10.71
CA THR A 106 -4.59 -12.46 -9.40
C THR A 106 -5.02 -10.99 -9.50
N LEU A 107 -4.31 -10.16 -10.27
CA LEU A 107 -4.65 -8.74 -10.43
C LEU A 107 -5.99 -8.55 -11.16
N ASN A 108 -6.26 -9.35 -12.19
CA ASN A 108 -7.52 -9.28 -12.93
C ASN A 108 -8.72 -9.68 -12.04
N ASP A 109 -8.55 -10.72 -11.23
CA ASP A 109 -9.59 -11.16 -10.30
C ASP A 109 -9.78 -10.18 -9.12
N ILE A 110 -8.72 -9.50 -8.68
CA ILE A 110 -8.83 -8.36 -7.75
C ILE A 110 -9.65 -7.24 -8.37
N ASN A 111 -9.36 -6.84 -9.62
CA ASN A 111 -10.08 -5.76 -10.30
C ASN A 111 -11.56 -6.13 -10.48
N LYS A 112 -11.86 -7.34 -10.93
CA LYS A 112 -13.24 -7.86 -11.02
C LYS A 112 -13.95 -7.84 -9.66
N SER A 113 -13.26 -8.22 -8.59
CA SER A 113 -13.83 -8.22 -7.24
C SER A 113 -14.13 -6.81 -6.74
N ILE A 114 -13.29 -5.84 -7.09
CA ILE A 114 -13.52 -4.40 -6.82
C ILE A 114 -14.69 -3.89 -7.64
N ASP A 115 -14.82 -4.31 -8.90
CA ASP A 115 -15.93 -3.89 -9.77
C ASP A 115 -17.29 -4.40 -9.33
N GLN A 116 -17.32 -5.51 -8.59
CA GLN A 116 -18.53 -6.06 -7.99
C GLN A 116 -18.89 -5.44 -6.63
N LEU A 117 -18.09 -4.51 -6.10
CA LEU A 117 -18.49 -3.77 -4.90
C LEU A 117 -19.53 -2.72 -5.27
N ASP A 118 -20.51 -2.53 -4.40
CA ASP A 118 -21.40 -1.37 -4.46
C ASP A 118 -20.57 -0.08 -4.45
N ASP A 119 -20.95 0.88 -5.28
CA ASP A 119 -20.31 2.19 -5.41
C ASP A 119 -20.19 2.92 -4.07
N VAL A 120 -21.14 2.70 -3.16
CA VAL A 120 -21.11 3.20 -1.77
C VAL A 120 -19.82 2.80 -1.05
N TYR A 121 -19.25 1.63 -1.34
CA TYR A 121 -18.00 1.14 -0.76
C TYR A 121 -16.81 1.29 -1.72
N LYS A 122 -17.05 1.07 -3.02
CA LYS A 122 -16.04 1.12 -4.07
C LYS A 122 -15.44 2.52 -4.19
N ILE A 123 -16.26 3.57 -4.23
CA ILE A 123 -15.80 4.94 -4.47
C ILE A 123 -14.85 5.41 -3.34
N PRO A 124 -15.24 5.38 -2.05
CA PRO A 124 -14.34 5.76 -0.97
C PRO A 124 -13.08 4.90 -0.89
N PHE A 125 -13.21 3.59 -1.15
CA PHE A 125 -12.08 2.67 -1.18
C PHE A 125 -11.09 3.02 -2.31
N MET A 126 -11.58 3.29 -3.52
CA MET A 126 -10.74 3.62 -4.67
C MET A 126 -10.06 4.98 -4.50
N MET A 127 -10.75 5.97 -3.94
CA MET A 127 -10.14 7.26 -3.61
C MET A 127 -9.04 7.07 -2.57
N TYR A 128 -9.31 6.34 -1.49
CA TYR A 128 -8.29 6.04 -0.49
C TYR A 128 -7.12 5.25 -1.09
N PHE A 129 -7.40 4.27 -1.96
CA PHE A 129 -6.38 3.49 -2.66
C PHE A 129 -5.49 4.36 -3.57
N ARG A 130 -6.08 5.39 -4.19
CA ARG A 130 -5.39 6.43 -4.99
C ARG A 130 -4.65 7.47 -4.14
N GLY A 131 -4.74 7.39 -2.81
CA GLY A 131 -3.98 8.23 -1.90
C GLY A 131 -4.72 9.45 -1.34
N PHE A 132 -6.04 9.56 -1.54
CA PHE A 132 -6.84 10.59 -0.88
C PHE A 132 -6.94 10.30 0.63
N LYS A 133 -6.86 11.35 1.46
CA LYS A 133 -7.06 11.26 2.91
C LYS A 133 -8.53 11.03 3.23
N TYR A 134 -8.82 10.48 4.42
CA TYR A 134 -10.20 10.31 4.89
C TYR A 134 -10.99 11.62 4.91
N GLN A 135 -10.36 12.74 5.29
CA GLN A 135 -11.00 14.06 5.28
C GLN A 135 -11.29 14.53 3.85
N GLU A 136 -10.33 14.42 2.92
CA GLU A 136 -10.51 14.80 1.51
C GLU A 136 -11.62 13.98 0.83
N ILE A 137 -11.74 12.70 1.19
CA ILE A 137 -12.84 11.84 0.72
C ILE A 137 -14.16 12.28 1.35
N ALA A 138 -14.17 12.58 2.65
CA ALA A 138 -15.36 13.06 3.36
C ALA A 138 -15.91 14.35 2.73
N ASP A 139 -15.01 15.29 2.45
CA ASP A 139 -15.35 16.60 1.87
C ASP A 139 -15.86 16.45 0.42
N ARG A 140 -15.19 15.63 -0.40
CA ARG A 140 -15.59 15.42 -1.80
C ARG A 140 -16.88 14.65 -1.96
N GLU A 141 -17.08 13.62 -1.14
CA GLU A 141 -18.27 12.77 -1.17
C GLU A 141 -19.42 13.34 -0.32
N GLN A 142 -19.18 14.46 0.38
CA GLN A 142 -20.13 15.11 1.30
C GLN A 142 -20.71 14.15 2.35
N ILE A 143 -19.85 13.30 2.93
CA ILE A 143 -20.22 12.34 3.98
C ILE A 143 -19.33 12.49 5.21
N PRO A 144 -19.80 12.13 6.42
CA PRO A 144 -18.97 12.19 7.61
C PRO A 144 -17.70 11.34 7.51
N ILE A 145 -16.58 11.80 8.06
CA ILE A 145 -15.31 11.06 8.09
C ILE A 145 -15.44 9.67 8.72
N GLY A 146 -16.31 9.50 9.73
CA GLY A 146 -16.64 8.20 10.33
C GLY A 146 -17.26 7.24 9.32
N THR A 147 -18.14 7.74 8.45
CA THR A 147 -18.77 6.98 7.36
C THR A 147 -17.74 6.57 6.31
N VAL A 148 -16.81 7.46 5.97
CA VAL A 148 -15.69 7.13 5.06
C VAL A 148 -14.86 5.97 5.61
N LYS A 149 -14.43 6.07 6.88
CA LYS A 149 -13.64 5.00 7.54
C LYS A 149 -14.39 3.68 7.54
N ASN A 150 -15.68 3.70 7.88
CA ASN A 150 -16.52 2.51 7.90
C ASN A 150 -16.69 1.89 6.49
N ARG A 151 -17.01 2.71 5.48
CA ARG A 151 -17.15 2.25 4.08
C ARG A 151 -15.87 1.61 3.55
N ILE A 152 -14.71 2.20 3.83
CA ILE A 152 -13.41 1.65 3.44
C ILE A 152 -13.10 0.34 4.19
N HIS A 153 -13.45 0.27 5.48
CA HIS A 153 -13.30 -0.97 6.25
C HIS A 153 -14.17 -2.10 5.69
N ILE A 154 -15.44 -1.82 5.39
CA ILE A 154 -16.38 -2.78 4.80
C ILE A 154 -15.88 -3.22 3.42
N ALA A 155 -15.44 -2.30 2.55
CA ALA A 155 -14.86 -2.63 1.25
C ALA A 155 -13.69 -3.63 1.38
N ARG A 156 -12.78 -3.39 2.34
CA ARG A 156 -11.63 -4.29 2.59
C ARG A 156 -12.07 -5.66 3.08
N LYS A 157 -13.09 -5.73 3.94
CA LYS A 157 -13.64 -7.00 4.42
C LYS A 157 -14.26 -7.81 3.27
N LEU A 158 -15.10 -7.18 2.45
CA LEU A 158 -15.74 -7.81 1.30
C LEU A 158 -14.71 -8.33 0.28
N LEU A 159 -13.69 -7.53 -0.02
CA LEU A 159 -12.60 -7.95 -0.90
C LEU A 159 -11.80 -9.11 -0.32
N LYS A 160 -11.50 -9.07 0.98
CA LYS A 160 -10.79 -10.15 1.66
C LYS A 160 -11.57 -11.46 1.62
N ASP A 161 -12.88 -11.41 1.81
CA ASP A 161 -13.73 -12.60 1.80
C ASP A 161 -13.80 -13.20 0.38
N LYS A 162 -13.99 -12.37 -0.65
CA LYS A 162 -13.98 -12.83 -2.06
C LYS A 162 -12.63 -13.39 -2.51
N LEU A 163 -11.53 -12.78 -2.06
CA LEU A 163 -10.18 -13.17 -2.43
C LEU A 163 -9.56 -14.20 -1.47
N SER A 164 -10.31 -14.68 -0.47
CA SER A 164 -9.86 -15.69 0.48
C SER A 164 -9.50 -17.02 -0.19
N VAL A 165 -10.05 -17.28 -1.37
CA VAL A 165 -9.76 -18.44 -2.23
C VAL A 165 -8.28 -18.53 -2.60
N TYR A 166 -7.57 -17.40 -2.70
CA TYR A 166 -6.13 -17.35 -2.99
C TYR A 166 -5.25 -17.44 -1.74
N LYS A 167 -5.83 -17.53 -0.54
CA LYS A 167 -5.10 -17.57 0.73
C LYS A 167 -4.74 -18.99 1.19
N SER A 168 -5.34 -20.01 0.59
CA SER A 168 -5.29 -21.42 1.05
C SER A 168 -4.61 -22.39 0.07
N ARG A 169 -3.70 -21.93 -0.79
CA ARG A 169 -2.83 -22.81 -1.59
C ARG A 169 -1.40 -22.34 -1.52
#